data_AF-A0A1Q6JH58-F1
#
_entry.id   AF-A0A1Q6JH58-F1
#
_cell.length_a   1.000
_cell.length_b   1.000
_cell.length_c   1.000
_cell.angle_alpha   90.00
_cell.angle_beta   90.00
_cell.angle_gamma   90.00
#
_symmetry.space_group_name_H-M   'P 1'
#
loop_
_entity.id
_entity.type
_entity.pdbx_description
1 polymer ?
#
loop_
_entity_poly.entity_id
_entity_poly.type
_entity_poly.pdbx_seq_one_letter_code
_entity_poly.pdbx_strand_id
1 'polypeptide(L)'
;MPYLKEHGSELVGAIREGTYKPNSFLRVEIPEANGKKRGLGISMIVDRVVYQGINLVLEAFYEFQFSETSYDFRLHCGAHQE
;
A
#
# COMPACT_ATOMS: atom_id res chain seq x y z
N MET A 1 9.15 14.22 4.72
CA MET A 1 9.53 13.17 5.69
C MET A 1 11.01 13.31 6.03
N PRO A 2 11.38 13.89 7.18
CA PRO A 2 12.79 14.06 7.58
C PRO A 2 13.57 12.73 7.59
N TYR A 3 12.98 11.67 8.15
CA TYR A 3 13.58 10.33 8.21
C TYR A 3 14.01 9.79 6.83
N LEU A 4 13.15 9.87 5.81
CA LEU A 4 13.48 9.38 4.46
C LEU A 4 14.52 10.24 3.74
N LYS A 5 14.66 11.52 4.12
CA LYS A 5 15.74 12.36 3.57
C LYS A 5 17.11 11.94 4.12
N GLU A 6 17.15 11.48 5.37
CA GLU A 6 18.37 11.07 6.06
C GLU A 6 18.75 9.62 5.75
N HIS A 7 17.78 8.70 5.76
CA HIS A 7 18.03 7.24 5.63
C HIS A 7 17.61 6.65 4.27
N GLY A 8 17.17 7.48 3.32
CA GLY A 8 16.60 7.01 2.05
C GLY A 8 17.58 6.21 1.19
N SER A 9 18.85 6.60 1.17
CA SER A 9 19.89 5.90 0.41
C SER A 9 20.15 4.49 0.95
N GLU A 10 20.24 4.34 2.26
CA GLU A 10 20.40 3.06 2.95
C GLU A 10 19.20 2.14 2.68
N LEU A 11 17.98 2.68 2.81
CA LEU A 11 16.75 1.95 2.48
C LEU A 11 16.77 1.41 1.04
N VAL A 12 17.15 2.25 0.07
CA VAL A 12 17.25 1.84 -1.34
C VAL A 12 18.33 0.76 -1.52
N GLY A 13 19.47 0.89 -0.84
CA GLY A 13 20.52 -0.13 -0.82
C GLY A 13 19.99 -1.48 -0.34
N ALA A 14 19.36 -1.51 0.84
CA ALA A 14 18.81 -2.73 1.43
C ALA A 14 17.73 -3.39 0.55
N ILE A 15 16.89 -2.58 -0.13
CA ILE A 15 15.89 -3.11 -1.08
C ILE A 15 16.59 -3.77 -2.28
N ARG A 16 17.60 -3.12 -2.86
CA ARG A 16 18.35 -3.65 -4.02
C ARG A 16 19.11 -4.93 -3.69
N GLU A 17 19.64 -5.02 -2.48
CA GLU A 17 20.34 -6.21 -1.97
C GLU A 17 19.38 -7.32 -1.51
N GLY A 18 18.06 -7.06 -1.48
CA GLY A 18 17.07 -8.02 -1.00
C GLY A 18 17.11 -8.26 0.51
N THR A 19 17.77 -7.38 1.27
CA THR A 19 17.92 -7.49 2.73
C THR A 19 16.86 -6.70 3.50
N TYR A 20 16.13 -5.80 2.82
CA TYR A 20 15.03 -5.05 3.42
C TYR A 20 13.93 -5.97 3.96
N LYS A 21 13.59 -5.80 5.24
CA LYS A 21 12.49 -6.49 5.92
C LYS A 21 11.47 -5.46 6.40
N PRO A 22 10.20 -5.51 5.94
CA PRO A 22 9.15 -4.65 6.45
C PRO A 22 8.97 -4.80 7.96
N ASN A 23 8.55 -3.72 8.62
CA ASN A 23 8.29 -3.73 10.05
C ASN A 23 6.95 -4.40 10.36
N SER A 24 6.76 -4.81 11.62
CA SER A 24 5.48 -5.32 12.09
C SER A 24 4.39 -4.26 12.03
N PHE A 25 3.16 -4.68 11.68
CA PHE A 25 1.99 -3.81 11.65
C PHE A 25 1.50 -3.48 13.07
N LEU A 26 1.04 -2.25 13.27
CA LEU A 26 0.26 -1.90 14.46
C LEU A 26 -1.20 -2.30 14.25
N ARG A 27 -1.73 -3.16 15.14
CA ARG A 27 -3.14 -3.56 15.10
C ARG A 27 -4.00 -2.58 15.89
N VAL A 28 -4.99 -1.99 15.23
CA VAL A 28 -5.95 -1.03 15.83
C VAL A 28 -7.37 -1.50 15.58
N GLU A 29 -8.25 -1.43 16.56
CA GLU A 29 -9.68 -1.66 16.37
C GLU A 29 -10.41 -0.32 16.22
N ILE A 30 -11.25 -0.20 15.19
CA ILE A 30 -12.14 0.95 15.01
C ILE A 30 -13.60 0.49 14.97
N PRO A 31 -14.54 1.32 15.46
CA PRO A 31 -15.96 0.99 15.41
C PRO A 31 -16.49 1.00 13.97
N GLU A 32 -17.42 0.09 13.66
CA GLU A 32 -18.22 0.10 12.44
C GLU A 32 -19.65 0.59 12.69
N ALA A 33 -20.33 1.04 11.63
CA ALA A 33 -21.71 1.50 11.70
C ALA A 33 -22.71 0.41 12.16
N ASN A 34 -22.37 -0.87 11.96
CA ASN A 34 -23.17 -2.03 12.36
C ASN A 34 -22.95 -2.44 13.84
N GLY A 35 -22.21 -1.66 14.62
CA GLY A 35 -21.90 -1.96 16.03
C GLY A 35 -20.78 -2.97 16.25
N LYS A 36 -20.20 -3.54 15.18
CA LYS A 36 -19.01 -4.41 15.27
C LYS A 36 -17.73 -3.57 15.31
N LYS A 37 -16.61 -4.23 15.59
CA LYS A 37 -15.27 -3.66 15.49
C LYS A 37 -14.56 -4.21 14.27
N ARG A 38 -13.84 -3.34 13.55
CA ARG A 38 -12.95 -3.71 12.46
C ARG A 38 -11.50 -3.54 12.87
N GLY A 39 -10.74 -4.61 12.75
CA GLY A 39 -9.29 -4.57 12.91
C GLY A 39 -8.63 -3.95 11.69
N LEU A 40 -7.77 -2.96 11.92
CA LEU A 40 -6.87 -2.38 10.92
C LEU A 40 -5.43 -2.74 11.25
N GLY A 41 -4.68 -3.10 10.21
CA GLY A 41 -3.22 -3.19 10.27
C GLY A 41 -2.61 -1.89 9.75
N ILE A 42 -1.98 -1.12 10.63
CA ILE A 42 -1.31 0.13 10.26
C ILE A 42 0.18 -0.17 10.09
N SER A 43 0.65 -0.20 8.84
CA SER A 43 2.09 -0.35 8.53
C SER A 43 2.86 0.91 8.93
N MET A 44 4.17 0.79 9.16
CA MET A 44 5.00 1.98 9.35
C MET A 44 5.01 2.86 8.10
N ILE A 45 5.27 4.16 8.28
CA ILE A 45 5.25 5.14 7.18
C ILE A 45 6.24 4.75 6.08
N VAL A 46 7.44 4.30 6.45
CA VAL A 46 8.49 3.89 5.51
C VAL A 46 7.99 2.74 4.63
N ASP A 47 7.43 1.71 5.25
CA ASP A 47 6.92 0.53 4.53
C ASP A 47 5.76 0.91 3.61
N ARG A 48 4.87 1.82 4.03
CA ARG A 48 3.81 2.34 3.15
C ARG A 48 4.36 3.01 1.90
N VAL A 49 5.47 3.74 2.00
CA VAL A 49 6.12 4.36 0.84
C VAL A 49 6.70 3.29 -0.09
N VAL A 50 7.32 2.25 0.46
CA VAL A 50 7.84 1.12 -0.34
C VAL A 50 6.70 0.39 -1.06
N TYR A 51 5.63 0.04 -0.34
CA TYR A 51 4.44 -0.58 -0.93
C TYR A 51 3.81 0.30 -2.02
N GLN A 52 3.71 1.61 -1.80
CA GLN A 52 3.17 2.53 -2.81
C GLN A 52 4.04 2.58 -4.07
N GLY A 53 5.37 2.56 -3.91
CA GLY A 53 6.30 2.48 -5.04
C GLY A 53 6.12 1.21 -5.88
N ILE A 54 5.90 0.07 -5.21
CA ILE A 54 5.58 -1.20 -5.88
C ILE A 54 4.24 -1.09 -6.63
N ASN A 55 3.21 -0.57 -5.96
CA ASN A 55 1.87 -0.42 -6.56
C ASN A 55 1.90 0.42 -7.83
N LEU A 56 2.65 1.53 -7.87
CA LEU A 56 2.76 2.36 -9.07
C LEU A 56 3.26 1.58 -10.31
N VAL A 57 4.17 0.62 -10.11
CA VAL A 57 4.68 -0.22 -11.20
C VAL A 57 3.66 -1.29 -11.58
N LEU A 58 3.05 -1.95 -10.58
CA LEU A 58 2.10 -3.03 -10.81
C LEU A 58 0.80 -2.52 -11.44
N GLU A 59 0.27 -1.39 -10.98
CA GLU A 59 -0.93 -0.74 -11.54
C GLU A 59 -0.72 -0.46 -13.03
N ALA A 60 0.38 0.19 -13.41
CA ALA A 60 0.69 0.47 -14.81
C ALA A 60 0.80 -0.79 -15.69
N PHE A 61 1.25 -1.91 -15.11
CA PHE A 61 1.39 -3.18 -15.82
C PHE A 61 0.07 -3.93 -15.98
N TYR A 62 -0.77 -3.94 -14.94
CA TYR A 62 -2.00 -4.72 -14.90
C TYR A 62 -3.23 -3.97 -15.42
N GLU A 63 -3.18 -2.65 -15.53
CA GLU A 63 -4.34 -1.85 -15.97
C GLU A 63 -4.93 -2.32 -17.31
N PHE A 64 -4.07 -2.70 -18.25
CA PHE A 64 -4.48 -3.19 -19.58
C PHE A 64 -4.91 -4.65 -19.62
N GLN A 65 -4.77 -5.38 -18.50
CA GLN A 65 -5.11 -6.80 -18.39
C GLN A 65 -6.41 -7.04 -17.63
N PHE A 66 -6.89 -6.03 -16.89
CA PHE A 66 -8.16 -6.13 -16.19
C PHE A 66 -9.34 -6.22 -17.16
N SER A 67 -10.37 -6.97 -16.75
CA SER A 67 -11.68 -6.99 -17.43
C SER A 67 -12.27 -5.58 -17.43
N GLU A 68 -13.05 -5.25 -18.46
CA GLU A 68 -13.83 -4.00 -18.52
C GLU A 68 -14.80 -3.89 -17.33
N THR A 69 -15.28 -5.02 -16.81
CA THR A 69 -16.19 -5.12 -15.66
C THR A 69 -15.49 -5.19 -14.30
N SER A 70 -14.17 -4.98 -14.25
CA SER A 70 -13.43 -4.88 -13.00
C SER A 70 -13.34 -3.43 -12.59
N TYR A 71 -13.88 -3.06 -11.43
CA TYR A 71 -13.94 -1.67 -10.96
C TYR A 71 -13.25 -1.45 -9.61
N ASP A 72 -13.19 -2.49 -8.77
CA ASP A 72 -12.66 -2.37 -7.42
C ASP A 72 -11.16 -2.07 -7.43
N PHE A 73 -10.78 -1.04 -6.67
CA PHE A 73 -9.38 -0.63 -6.44
C PHE A 73 -8.60 -0.23 -7.70
N ARG A 74 -9.28 0.06 -8.81
CA ARG A 74 -8.66 0.59 -10.03
C ARG A 74 -8.66 2.10 -10.07
N LEU A 75 -7.63 2.68 -10.70
CA LEU A 75 -7.62 4.12 -10.95
C LEU A 75 -8.81 4.50 -11.82
N HIS A 76 -9.47 5.60 -11.46
CA HIS A 76 -10.61 6.16 -12.20
C HIS A 76 -11.88 5.28 -12.23
N CYS A 77 -11.92 4.19 -11.45
CA CYS A 77 -13.13 3.40 -11.24
C CYS A 77 -13.73 3.67 -9.85
N GLY A 78 -15.03 3.95 -9.80
CA GLY A 78 -15.80 4.14 -8.57
C GLY A 78 -16.81 3.02 -8.34
N ALA A 79 -17.29 2.89 -7.11
CA ALA A 79 -18.23 1.84 -6.68
C ALA A 79 -19.62 1.89 -7.35
N HIS A 80 -19.88 2.87 -8.22
CA HIS A 80 -21.16 3.06 -8.91
C HIS A 80 -21.04 2.87 -10.43
N GLN A 81 -19.89 2.42 -10.94
CA GLN A 81 -19.75 2.01 -12.34
C GLN A 81 -20.19 0.54 -12.46
N GLU A 82 -21.11 0.29 -13.40
CA GLU A 82 -21.65 -1.03 -13.76
C GLU A 82 -21.15 -1.44 -15.15
#